data_AF-A0A503NVY6-F1
#
_entry.id   AF-A0A503NVY6-F1
#
_cell.length_a   1.000
_cell.length_b   1.000
_cell.length_c   1.000
_cell.angle_alpha   90.00
_cell.angle_beta   90.00
_cell.angle_gamma   90.00
#
_symmetry.space_group_name_H-M   'P 1'
#
loop_
_entity.id
_entity.type
_entity.pdbx_description
1 polymer ?
#
loop_
_entity_poly.entity_id
_entity_poly.type
_entity_poly.pdbx_seq_one_letter_code
_entity_poly.pdbx_strand_id
1 'polypeptide(L)'
;MKPIVLAAAMSMALPGAALAGPASHAVKFFYVPEVKFEADAKYRDRFTEPVTRLFEANDKAQKEKPDEVSCIDFDPGLDAQDFDQKTLSKTLKLTETVNGDTAEVTANFNLFPEGNDSKREMVWSLKKVDGKWKIADITSKTSDWKLSALECGASTE
;
A
#
# COMPACT_ATOMS: atom_id res chain seq x y z
N MET A 1 21.15 -41.27 -52.39
CA MET A 1 20.78 -40.88 -51.00
C MET A 1 20.36 -39.42 -51.03
N LYS A 2 19.11 -39.08 -50.70
CA LYS A 2 18.60 -37.70 -50.73
C LYS A 2 18.71 -37.08 -49.33
N PRO A 3 19.27 -35.88 -49.16
CA PRO A 3 19.31 -35.24 -47.86
C PRO A 3 17.93 -34.67 -47.53
N ILE A 4 17.37 -35.09 -46.40
CA ILE A 4 16.16 -34.50 -45.82
C ILE A 4 16.62 -33.29 -45.01
N VAL A 5 16.19 -32.10 -45.42
CA VAL A 5 16.40 -30.86 -44.66
C VAL A 5 15.26 -30.74 -43.65
N LEU A 6 15.55 -30.97 -42.37
CA LEU A 6 14.62 -30.63 -41.28
C LEU A 6 14.66 -29.12 -41.03
N ALA A 7 13.57 -28.43 -41.36
CA ALA A 7 13.33 -27.06 -40.92
C ALA A 7 12.81 -27.09 -39.48
N ALA A 8 13.64 -26.68 -38.51
CA ALA A 8 13.21 -26.49 -37.12
C ALA A 8 12.49 -25.14 -37.00
N ALA A 9 11.16 -25.16 -36.90
CA ALA A 9 10.36 -23.99 -36.56
C ALA A 9 10.51 -23.69 -35.07
N MET A 10 11.30 -22.68 -34.72
CA MET A 10 11.50 -22.22 -33.35
C MET A 10 10.36 -21.28 -32.98
N SER A 11 9.30 -21.81 -32.36
CA SER A 11 8.21 -20.99 -31.81
C SER A 11 8.73 -20.13 -30.66
N MET A 12 8.84 -18.82 -30.89
CA MET A 12 9.06 -17.84 -29.83
C MET A 12 7.78 -17.77 -28.98
N ALA A 13 7.78 -18.44 -27.83
CA ALA A 13 6.77 -18.20 -26.81
C ALA A 13 6.98 -16.78 -26.27
N LEU A 14 6.09 -15.86 -26.63
CA LEU A 14 6.04 -14.53 -26.02
C LEU A 14 5.75 -14.72 -24.51
N PRO A 15 6.57 -14.16 -23.59
CA PRO A 15 6.25 -14.21 -22.18
C PRO A 15 4.92 -13.49 -21.98
N GLY A 16 3.90 -14.24 -21.55
CA GLY A 16 2.62 -13.68 -21.19
C GLY A 16 2.85 -12.64 -20.11
N ALA A 17 2.44 -11.40 -20.36
CA ALA A 17 2.42 -10.37 -19.33
C ALA A 17 1.59 -10.92 -18.17
N ALA A 18 2.23 -11.20 -17.05
CA ALA A 18 1.53 -11.55 -15.83
C ALA A 18 0.61 -10.37 -15.50
N LEU A 19 -0.68 -10.53 -15.74
CA LEU A 19 -1.65 -9.51 -15.41
C LEU A 19 -1.58 -9.34 -13.89
N ALA A 20 -1.21 -8.14 -13.45
CA ALA A 20 -1.43 -7.74 -12.07
C ALA A 20 -2.88 -8.07 -11.75
N GLY A 21 -3.14 -8.76 -10.64
CA GLY A 21 -4.50 -8.90 -10.13
C GLY A 21 -5.16 -7.53 -9.87
N PRO A 22 -6.40 -7.50 -9.39
CA PRO A 22 -7.07 -6.25 -9.00
C PRO A 22 -6.18 -5.37 -8.11
N ALA A 23 -6.21 -4.06 -8.32
CA ALA A 23 -5.40 -3.12 -7.52
C ALA A 23 -5.75 -3.22 -6.02
N SER A 24 -7.03 -3.46 -5.73
CA SER A 24 -7.56 -3.72 -4.39
C SER A 24 -6.92 -4.92 -3.69
N HIS A 25 -6.32 -5.89 -4.39
CA HIS A 25 -5.58 -6.97 -3.73
C HIS A 25 -4.31 -6.46 -3.03
N ALA A 26 -3.63 -5.47 -3.61
CA ALA A 26 -2.45 -4.87 -3.00
C ALA A 26 -2.80 -4.12 -1.70
N VAL A 27 -3.98 -3.48 -1.67
CA VAL A 27 -4.49 -2.76 -0.50
C VAL A 27 -5.08 -3.71 0.55
N LYS A 28 -5.88 -4.69 0.13
CA LYS A 28 -6.51 -5.68 1.02
C LYS A 28 -5.49 -6.42 1.88
N PHE A 29 -4.29 -6.63 1.34
CA PHE A 29 -3.16 -7.23 2.06
C PHE A 29 -2.89 -6.58 3.42
N PHE A 30 -3.03 -5.25 3.52
CA PHE A 30 -2.75 -4.49 4.74
C PHE A 30 -3.88 -4.54 5.78
N TYR A 31 -5.07 -5.00 5.40
CA TYR A 31 -6.23 -5.03 6.30
C TYR A 31 -6.58 -6.43 6.83
N VAL A 32 -6.43 -7.47 6.00
CA VAL A 32 -6.92 -8.82 6.32
C VAL A 32 -5.93 -9.93 5.92
N PRO A 33 -5.91 -11.08 6.62
CA PRO A 33 -6.74 -11.44 7.79
C PRO A 33 -6.37 -10.69 9.09
N GLU A 34 -5.20 -10.06 9.10
CA GLU A 34 -4.69 -9.22 10.17
C GLU A 34 -4.14 -7.93 9.57
N VAL A 35 -4.32 -6.82 10.27
CA VAL A 35 -3.72 -5.54 9.90
C VAL A 35 -2.20 -5.66 9.93
N LYS A 36 -1.56 -5.02 8.95
CA LYS A 36 -0.11 -4.95 8.83
C LYS A 36 0.30 -3.50 8.83
N PHE A 37 1.21 -3.13 9.72
CA PHE A 37 1.71 -1.78 9.78
C PHE A 37 2.45 -1.41 8.48
N GLU A 38 2.02 -0.37 7.79
CA GLU A 38 2.54 -0.01 6.46
C GLU A 38 4.01 0.39 6.50
N ALA A 39 4.44 1.04 7.58
CA ALA A 39 5.80 1.52 7.75
C ALA A 39 6.80 0.42 8.18
N ASP A 40 6.38 -0.84 8.33
CA ASP A 40 7.30 -1.96 8.58
C ASP A 40 8.30 -2.14 7.42
N ALA A 41 9.59 -2.30 7.73
CA ALA A 41 10.66 -2.42 6.73
C ALA A 41 10.48 -3.61 5.78
N LYS A 42 9.83 -4.69 6.21
CA LYS A 42 9.53 -5.87 5.38
C LYS A 42 8.54 -5.61 4.24
N TYR A 43 7.82 -4.48 4.26
CA TYR A 43 6.83 -4.14 3.22
C TYR A 43 7.31 -3.06 2.25
N ARG A 44 8.56 -2.59 2.36
CA ARG A 44 9.10 -1.50 1.52
C ARG A 44 8.96 -1.77 0.02
N ASP A 45 9.05 -3.02 -0.40
CA ASP A 45 8.92 -3.41 -1.81
C ASP A 45 7.50 -3.22 -2.39
N ARG A 46 6.49 -3.07 -1.52
CA ARG A 46 5.08 -2.81 -1.88
C ARG A 46 4.79 -1.34 -2.15
N PHE A 47 5.70 -0.44 -1.81
CA PHE A 47 5.52 1.00 -1.96
C PHE A 47 6.42 1.56 -3.07
N THR A 48 6.12 2.78 -3.51
CA THR A 48 7.03 3.61 -4.30
C THR A 48 7.36 4.90 -3.57
N GLU A 49 8.29 5.67 -4.13
CA GLU A 49 8.43 7.07 -3.75
C GLU A 49 7.13 7.84 -4.05
N PRO A 50 6.80 8.89 -3.27
CA PRO A 50 7.59 9.45 -2.15
C PRO A 50 7.51 8.68 -0.81
N VAL A 51 6.56 7.76 -0.64
CA VAL A 51 6.31 7.08 0.65
C VAL A 51 7.51 6.31 1.18
N THR A 52 8.28 5.63 0.32
CA THR A 52 9.48 4.90 0.78
C THR A 52 10.52 5.83 1.42
N ARG A 53 10.69 7.06 0.89
CA ARG A 53 11.60 8.06 1.48
C ARG A 53 11.12 8.56 2.83
N LEU A 54 9.81 8.75 2.99
CA LEU A 54 9.23 9.11 4.28
C LEU A 54 9.54 8.03 5.33
N PHE A 55 9.33 6.77 4.96
CA PHE A 55 9.60 5.68 5.88
C PHE A 55 11.08 5.57 6.26
N GLU A 56 11.99 5.77 5.30
CA GLU A 56 13.43 5.83 5.57
C GLU A 56 13.79 6.99 6.51
N ALA A 57 13.15 8.15 6.36
CA ALA A 57 13.32 9.28 7.25
C ALA A 57 12.79 9.00 8.67
N ASN A 58 11.63 8.34 8.78
CA ASN A 58 11.07 7.85 10.05
C ASN A 58 12.05 6.90 10.75
N ASP A 59 12.53 5.88 10.04
CA ASP A 59 13.48 4.89 10.56
C ASP A 59 14.79 5.54 11.03
N LYS A 60 15.26 6.56 10.30
CA LYS A 60 16.45 7.34 10.67
C LYS A 60 16.21 8.16 11.93
N ALA A 61 15.10 8.90 12.00
CA ALA A 61 14.76 9.73 13.16
C ALA A 61 14.65 8.87 14.44
N GLN A 62 14.00 7.71 14.36
CA GLN A 62 13.88 6.78 15.49
C GLN A 62 15.23 6.20 15.95
N LYS A 63 16.19 6.02 15.04
CA LYS A 63 17.56 5.59 15.42
C LYS A 63 18.36 6.71 16.06
N GLU A 64 18.22 7.93 15.57
CA GLU A 64 18.95 9.11 16.06
C GLU A 64 18.39 9.61 17.40
N LYS A 65 17.07 9.46 17.60
CA LYS A 65 16.33 9.96 18.75
C LYS A 65 15.32 8.92 19.27
N PRO A 66 15.79 7.83 19.89
CA PRO A 66 14.94 6.71 20.30
C PRO A 66 13.91 7.06 21.39
N ASP A 67 14.12 8.16 22.12
CA ASP A 67 13.21 8.64 23.15
C ASP A 67 12.13 9.61 22.61
N GLU A 68 12.23 10.05 21.35
CA GLU A 68 11.22 10.89 20.69
C GLU A 68 10.14 10.05 20.00
N VAL A 69 8.91 10.55 20.02
CA VAL A 69 7.79 9.93 19.30
C VAL A 69 8.08 9.91 17.79
N SER A 70 7.82 8.78 17.18
CA SER A 70 7.92 8.55 15.74
C SER A 70 7.04 9.52 14.96
N CYS A 71 7.50 10.05 13.82
CA CYS A 71 6.65 10.89 12.97
C CYS A 71 5.48 10.09 12.36
N ILE A 72 5.64 8.77 12.26
CA ILE A 72 4.56 7.82 12.03
C ILE A 72 4.33 7.07 13.34
N ASP A 73 3.43 7.58 14.17
CA ASP A 73 3.02 7.04 15.47
C ASP A 73 1.61 6.43 15.48
N PHE A 74 1.05 6.20 14.28
CA PHE A 74 -0.26 5.58 14.05
C PHE A 74 -0.19 4.68 12.82
N ASP A 75 -1.14 3.75 12.65
CA ASP A 75 -1.25 2.91 11.45
C ASP A 75 -1.79 3.74 10.26
N PRO A 76 -0.98 4.04 9.23
CA PRO A 76 -1.42 4.92 8.14
C PRO A 76 -2.65 4.41 7.39
N GLY A 77 -2.77 3.09 7.18
CA GLY A 77 -3.94 2.51 6.53
C GLY A 77 -5.21 2.55 7.38
N LEU A 78 -5.09 2.78 8.70
CA LEU A 78 -6.22 2.84 9.62
C LEU A 78 -6.61 4.27 10.01
N ASP A 79 -5.67 5.21 9.95
CA ASP A 79 -5.84 6.55 10.52
C ASP A 79 -6.25 6.45 12.01
N ALA A 80 -5.50 5.61 12.74
CA ALA A 80 -5.71 5.30 14.16
C ALA A 80 -4.50 4.56 14.76
N GLN A 81 -4.46 4.50 16.10
CA GLN A 81 -3.51 3.68 16.87
C GLN A 81 -4.12 2.38 17.43
N ASP A 82 -5.46 2.29 17.45
CA ASP A 82 -6.18 1.14 18.00
C ASP A 82 -7.44 0.86 17.19
N PHE A 83 -7.83 -0.42 17.14
CA PHE A 83 -8.95 -0.94 16.36
C PHE A 83 -9.37 -2.35 16.81
N ASP A 84 -10.60 -2.74 16.51
CA ASP A 84 -11.07 -4.13 16.62
C ASP A 84 -10.96 -4.84 15.26
N GLN A 85 -10.02 -5.78 15.14
CA GLN A 85 -9.77 -6.54 13.89
C GLN A 85 -11.05 -7.22 13.35
N LYS A 86 -11.94 -7.70 14.23
CA LYS A 86 -13.16 -8.38 13.83
C LYS A 86 -14.13 -7.41 13.16
N THR A 87 -14.32 -6.22 13.74
CA THR A 87 -15.16 -5.15 13.19
C THR A 87 -14.60 -4.67 11.88
N LEU A 88 -13.30 -4.35 11.84
CA LEU A 88 -12.64 -3.91 10.61
C LEU A 88 -12.85 -4.94 9.50
N SER A 89 -12.53 -6.22 9.75
CA SER A 89 -12.65 -7.29 8.75
C SER A 89 -14.08 -7.47 8.24
N LYS A 90 -15.08 -7.31 9.12
CA LYS A 90 -16.50 -7.45 8.79
C LYS A 90 -17.04 -6.26 7.99
N THR A 91 -16.50 -5.07 8.22
CA THR A 91 -17.02 -3.82 7.65
C THR A 91 -16.23 -3.32 6.46
N LEU A 92 -15.03 -3.84 6.23
CA LEU A 92 -14.16 -3.47 5.11
C LEU A 92 -14.85 -3.63 3.76
N LYS A 93 -14.96 -2.52 3.05
CA LYS A 93 -15.40 -2.43 1.66
C LYS A 93 -14.30 -1.75 0.86
N LEU A 94 -13.87 -2.41 -0.21
CA LEU A 94 -12.91 -1.87 -1.17
C LEU A 94 -13.61 -1.56 -2.48
N THR A 95 -13.37 -0.38 -3.02
CA THR A 95 -13.75 0.01 -4.38
C THR A 95 -12.52 0.47 -5.11
N GLU A 96 -12.38 0.15 -6.40
CA GLU A 96 -11.20 0.54 -7.18
C GLU A 96 -11.58 1.25 -8.49
N THR A 97 -10.77 2.22 -8.87
CA THR A 97 -10.77 2.84 -10.20
C THR A 97 -9.39 2.63 -10.82
N VAL A 98 -9.32 2.02 -11.99
CA VAL A 98 -8.06 1.73 -12.69
C VAL A 98 -7.97 2.57 -13.95
N ASN A 99 -6.84 3.27 -14.13
CA ASN A 99 -6.52 4.05 -15.32
C ASN A 99 -5.11 3.71 -15.80
N GLY A 100 -5.03 2.76 -16.75
CA GLY A 100 -3.77 2.26 -17.31
C GLY A 100 -2.85 1.65 -16.25
N ASP A 101 -1.77 2.37 -15.95
CA ASP A 101 -0.76 1.98 -14.96
C ASP A 101 -0.89 2.72 -13.63
N THR A 102 -2.03 3.36 -13.40
CA THR A 102 -2.41 3.97 -12.12
C THR A 102 -3.74 3.42 -11.65
N ALA A 103 -3.96 3.42 -10.35
CA ALA A 103 -5.25 3.08 -9.76
C ALA A 103 -5.45 3.84 -8.45
N GLU A 104 -6.71 4.03 -8.09
CA GLU A 104 -7.11 4.42 -6.73
C GLU A 104 -7.97 3.33 -6.14
N VAL A 105 -7.72 2.98 -4.88
CA VAL A 105 -8.53 2.05 -4.11
C VAL A 105 -9.02 2.77 -2.87
N THR A 106 -10.34 2.90 -2.73
CA THR A 106 -10.95 3.44 -1.53
C THR A 106 -11.32 2.30 -0.59
N ALA A 107 -10.81 2.35 0.64
CA ALA A 107 -11.16 1.47 1.73
C ALA A 107 -12.11 2.19 2.69
N ASN A 108 -13.31 1.62 2.86
CA ASN A 108 -14.29 2.08 3.83
C ASN A 108 -14.48 1.01 4.90
N PHE A 109 -14.34 1.35 6.17
CA PHE A 109 -14.48 0.42 7.30
C PHE A 109 -14.81 1.17 8.60
N ASN A 110 -15.11 0.39 9.64
CA ASN A 110 -15.20 0.87 11.01
C ASN A 110 -14.04 0.30 11.83
N LEU A 111 -13.44 1.12 12.69
CA LEU A 111 -12.42 0.69 13.65
C LEU A 111 -13.02 -0.12 14.79
N PHE A 112 -14.19 0.30 15.30
CA PHE A 112 -14.92 -0.29 16.43
C PHE A 112 -16.41 -0.49 16.11
N PRO A 113 -17.12 -1.40 16.81
CA PRO A 113 -18.53 -1.71 16.52
C PRO A 113 -19.46 -0.49 16.60
N GLU A 114 -19.13 0.48 17.46
CA GLU A 114 -19.93 1.66 17.77
C GLU A 114 -19.07 2.92 17.77
N GLY A 115 -19.72 4.09 17.76
CA GLY A 115 -19.06 5.40 17.74
C GLY A 115 -19.07 6.04 16.35
N ASN A 116 -19.42 7.33 16.29
CA ASN A 116 -19.43 8.06 15.01
C ASN A 116 -18.02 8.25 14.46
N ASP A 117 -17.04 8.41 15.35
CA ASP A 117 -15.63 8.59 15.01
C ASP A 117 -14.93 7.27 14.65
N SER A 118 -15.67 6.17 14.56
CA SER A 118 -15.16 4.84 14.18
C SER A 118 -15.01 4.67 12.67
N LYS A 119 -15.80 5.41 11.88
CA LYS A 119 -15.79 5.28 10.42
C LYS A 119 -14.49 5.80 9.83
N ARG A 120 -13.97 5.09 8.84
CA ARG A 120 -12.77 5.47 8.08
C ARG A 120 -13.03 5.35 6.60
N GLU A 121 -12.59 6.38 5.88
CA GLU A 121 -12.50 6.40 4.43
C GLU A 121 -11.05 6.72 4.05
N MET A 122 -10.35 5.69 3.57
CA MET A 122 -8.94 5.74 3.22
C MET A 122 -8.79 5.56 1.71
N VAL A 123 -8.05 6.46 1.06
CA VAL A 123 -7.74 6.36 -0.36
C VAL A 123 -6.29 5.96 -0.53
N TRP A 124 -6.09 4.86 -1.24
CA TRP A 124 -4.78 4.34 -1.59
C TRP A 124 -4.55 4.63 -3.06
N SER A 125 -3.50 5.39 -3.38
CA SER A 125 -3.07 5.56 -4.76
C SER A 125 -2.04 4.50 -5.10
N LEU A 126 -2.13 3.92 -6.30
CA LEU A 126 -1.27 2.84 -6.75
C LEU A 126 -0.70 3.14 -8.13
N LYS A 127 0.48 2.57 -8.38
CA LYS A 127 1.15 2.57 -9.68
C LYS A 127 1.57 1.16 -10.05
N LYS A 128 1.48 0.82 -11.33
CA LYS A 128 2.03 -0.42 -11.86
C LYS A 128 3.53 -0.28 -12.10
N VAL A 129 4.32 -1.15 -11.47
CA VAL A 129 5.77 -1.23 -11.62
C VAL A 129 6.11 -2.68 -11.92
N ASP A 130 6.76 -2.94 -13.05
CA ASP A 130 7.11 -4.29 -13.52
C ASP A 130 5.92 -5.28 -13.50
N GLY A 131 4.75 -4.79 -13.94
CA GLY A 131 3.53 -5.59 -13.98
C GLY A 131 2.90 -5.87 -12.60
N LYS A 132 3.31 -5.18 -11.53
CA LYS A 132 2.75 -5.32 -10.17
C LYS A 132 2.20 -3.98 -9.67
N TRP A 133 1.07 -4.01 -8.99
CA TRP A 133 0.56 -2.84 -8.28
C TRP A 133 1.40 -2.56 -7.03
N LYS A 134 1.94 -1.36 -6.94
CA LYS A 134 2.60 -0.82 -5.75
C LYS A 134 1.87 0.41 -5.26
N ILE A 135 1.88 0.63 -3.96
CA ILE A 135 1.23 1.76 -3.31
C ILE A 135 2.13 2.98 -3.47
N ALA A 136 1.59 4.00 -4.12
CA ALA A 136 2.26 5.29 -4.29
C ALA A 136 2.01 6.21 -3.09
N ASP A 137 0.82 6.14 -2.49
CA ASP A 137 0.44 6.98 -1.35
C ASP A 137 -0.82 6.48 -0.63
N ILE A 138 -1.01 7.00 0.59
CA ILE A 138 -2.20 6.76 1.42
C ILE A 138 -2.75 8.13 1.84
N THR A 139 -4.06 8.31 1.77
CA THR A 139 -4.74 9.54 2.15
C THR A 139 -5.94 9.22 3.03
N SER A 140 -6.03 9.84 4.20
CA SER A 140 -7.26 9.81 4.99
C SER A 140 -8.20 10.89 4.46
N LYS A 141 -9.36 10.47 3.95
CA LYS A 141 -10.46 11.40 3.66
C LYS A 141 -11.19 11.80 4.94
N THR A 142 -11.11 10.96 5.98
CA THR A 142 -11.74 11.20 7.28
C THR A 142 -11.05 12.32 8.05
N SER A 143 -9.72 12.31 8.10
CA SER A 143 -8.91 13.25 8.90
C SER A 143 -8.10 14.24 8.06
N ASP A 144 -8.34 14.28 6.75
CA ASP A 144 -7.75 15.23 5.78
C ASP A 144 -6.22 15.31 5.84
N TRP A 145 -5.56 14.17 5.72
CA TRP A 145 -4.09 14.09 5.63
C TRP A 145 -3.65 13.10 4.56
N LYS A 146 -2.41 13.27 4.09
CA LYS A 146 -1.75 12.42 3.10
C LYS A 146 -0.40 11.96 3.62
N LEU A 147 -0.10 10.66 3.50
CA LEU A 147 1.06 10.05 4.13
C LEU A 147 2.35 10.73 3.69
N SER A 148 2.54 10.92 2.38
CA SER A 148 3.74 11.58 1.86
C SER A 148 3.94 13.04 2.30
N ALA A 149 2.92 13.67 2.87
CA ALA A 149 2.99 15.04 3.36
C ALA A 149 3.39 15.14 4.83
N LEU A 150 3.51 14.00 5.54
CA LEU A 150 4.08 13.98 6.88
C LEU A 150 5.55 14.38 6.82
N GLU A 151 6.00 15.14 7.81
CA GLU A 151 7.39 15.60 7.91
C GLU A 151 8.13 14.82 9.00
N CYS A 152 9.03 13.94 8.57
CA CYS A 152 9.93 13.22 9.46
C CYS A 152 11.28 13.97 9.51
N GLY A 153 11.48 14.78 10.55
CA GLY A 153 12.78 15.44 10.81
C GLY A 153 12.79 16.96 10.87
N ALA A 154 11.64 17.62 11.01
CA ALA A 154 11.57 19.06 11.31
C ALA A 154 11.20 19.29 12.79
N SER A 155 12.14 19.04 13.70
CA SER A 155 12.21 19.91 14.87
C SER A 155 12.83 21.21 14.38
N THR A 156 12.02 22.14 13.88
CA THR A 156 12.46 23.55 13.86
C THR A 156 12.61 23.95 15.32
N GLU A 157 13.84 24.26 15.71
CA GLU A 157 14.14 25.02 16.93
C GLU A 157 13.29 26.29 17.03
#